data_AF-M5BJZ0-F1
#
_entry.id   AF-M5BJZ0-F1
#
_cell.length_a   1.000
_cell.length_b   1.000
_cell.length_c   1.000
_cell.angle_alpha   90.00
_cell.angle_beta   90.00
_cell.angle_gamma   90.00
#
_symmetry.space_group_name_H-M   'P 1'
#
loop_
_entity.id
_entity.type
_entity.pdbx_description
1 polymer ?
#
loop_
_entity_poly.entity_id
_entity_poly.type
_entity_poly.pdbx_seq_one_letter_code
_entity_poly.pdbx_strand_id
1 'polypeptide(L)'
;MLNTQAALSLYPVPASKFLIMVEVACLIAITSIHPDIMTHASRNLGLLVAIEKMELAPEPSGCSADLLLKRASVYEALGDTNVVVVGRIAHQKRIRKLLRTAAAPSTINMAVWIECFSRWENRTARLEQIVDGSQDGLMEWQNLTMFLATWGGSCVCNENRYPAFRELIQSDDIPKQMLWPPSANKKVEEFILRMVELLRSEHLFCREAVKDALGQELHPRLYSILMNRFLTNAKDKVDREYPWGPDLCQCLEQAVTVLKLIFERIESETDTSNIKVSISALVRNLLQLLHAAPKEDSWAMRIRVKFCQMTYNLFEKRDYLALEKELLLRGQLLEAFAEWAMVELPVCLLGQIPPTRNIAHKAK
;
A
#
# COMPACT_ATOMS: atom_id res chain seq x y z
N MET A 1 1.43 41.14 -14.99
CA MET A 1 2.69 40.37 -15.07
C MET A 1 3.93 41.12 -14.56
N LEU A 2 3.85 42.38 -14.11
CA LEU A 2 5.02 43.21 -13.80
C LEU A 2 5.44 43.30 -12.32
N ASN A 3 5.02 42.38 -11.44
CA ASN A 3 5.32 42.52 -9.99
C ASN A 3 5.74 41.23 -9.26
N THR A 4 5.69 40.07 -9.90
CA THR A 4 6.09 38.80 -9.26
C THR A 4 7.61 38.63 -9.21
N GLN A 5 8.33 38.98 -10.28
CA GLN A 5 9.79 38.95 -10.32
C GLN A 5 10.42 39.93 -9.31
N ALA A 6 9.88 41.16 -9.24
CA ALA A 6 10.31 42.16 -8.27
C ALA A 6 10.03 41.73 -6.82
N ALA A 7 8.84 41.17 -6.55
CA ALA A 7 8.50 40.64 -5.23
C ALA A 7 9.42 39.47 -4.81
N LEU A 8 9.78 38.57 -5.73
CA LEU A 8 10.69 37.46 -5.45
C LEU A 8 12.13 37.94 -5.20
N SER A 9 12.56 39.04 -5.82
CA SER A 9 13.88 39.66 -5.56
C SER A 9 14.02 40.28 -4.17
N LEU A 10 12.90 40.54 -3.48
CA LEU A 10 12.88 41.06 -2.11
C LEU A 10 13.05 39.96 -1.04
N TYR A 11 13.02 38.67 -1.42
CA TYR A 11 13.22 37.58 -0.47
C TYR A 11 14.71 37.23 -0.32
N PRO A 12 15.22 37.07 0.91
CA PRO A 12 16.62 36.72 1.15
C PRO A 12 16.97 35.27 0.73
N VAL A 13 15.95 34.45 0.42
CA VAL A 13 16.09 33.07 -0.04
C VAL A 13 15.86 33.05 -1.55
N PRO A 14 16.75 32.42 -2.35
CA PRO A 14 16.54 32.24 -3.79
C PRO A 14 15.14 31.67 -4.07
N ALA A 15 14.43 32.23 -5.04
CA ALA A 15 13.03 31.86 -5.36
C ALA A 15 12.84 30.34 -5.51
N SER A 16 13.82 29.65 -6.10
CA SER A 16 13.83 28.18 -6.24
C SER A 16 13.80 27.44 -4.91
N LYS A 17 14.58 27.86 -3.92
CA LYS A 17 14.64 27.24 -2.59
C LYS A 17 13.34 27.49 -1.81
N PHE A 18 12.78 28.69 -1.93
CA PHE A 18 11.48 29.00 -1.32
C PHE A 18 10.37 28.10 -1.87
N LEU A 19 10.29 27.92 -3.19
CA LEU A 19 9.28 27.07 -3.83
C LEU A 19 9.41 25.60 -3.40
N ILE A 20 10.63 25.06 -3.28
CA ILE A 20 10.85 23.71 -2.75
C ILE A 20 10.31 23.56 -1.32
N MET A 21 10.53 24.55 -0.45
CA MET A 21 10.00 24.52 0.91
C MET A 21 8.47 24.59 0.94
N VAL A 22 7.86 25.40 0.08
CA VAL A 22 6.40 25.45 -0.07
C VAL A 22 5.86 24.10 -0.53
N GLU A 23 6.49 23.47 -1.52
CA GLU A 23 6.10 22.14 -2.00
C GLU A 23 6.13 21.10 -0.88
N VAL A 24 7.26 21.02 -0.16
CA VAL A 24 7.44 20.12 0.99
C VAL A 24 6.37 20.35 2.06
N ALA A 25 6.16 21.61 2.46
CA ALA A 25 5.20 21.96 3.49
C ALA A 25 3.76 21.58 3.06
N CYS A 26 3.40 21.84 1.81
CA CYS A 26 2.08 21.49 1.29
C CYS A 26 1.89 19.97 1.21
N LEU A 27 2.87 19.22 0.72
CA LEU A 27 2.82 17.76 0.66
C LEU A 27 2.73 17.08 2.04
N ILE A 28 3.26 17.70 3.09
CA ILE A 28 3.05 17.24 4.46
C ILE A 28 1.65 17.63 4.95
N ALA A 29 1.24 18.89 4.70
CA ALA A 29 -0.02 19.46 5.20
C ALA A 29 -1.29 18.80 4.62
N ILE A 30 -1.23 18.21 3.42
CA ILE A 30 -2.35 17.44 2.85
C ILE A 30 -2.74 16.21 3.69
N THR A 31 -1.87 15.75 4.60
CA THR A 31 -2.19 14.67 5.54
C THR A 31 -3.04 15.14 6.74
N SER A 32 -3.30 16.45 6.87
CA SER A 32 -4.04 17.03 7.97
C SER A 32 -5.48 16.51 8.07
N ILE A 33 -5.97 16.37 9.31
CA ILE A 33 -7.38 16.07 9.60
C ILE A 33 -8.28 17.30 9.43
N HIS A 34 -7.69 18.50 9.40
CA HIS A 34 -8.40 19.76 9.22
C HIS A 34 -8.63 20.04 7.73
N PRO A 35 -9.90 20.09 7.28
CA PRO A 35 -10.23 20.24 5.86
C PRO A 35 -9.65 21.51 5.23
N ASP A 36 -9.63 22.61 5.98
CA ASP A 36 -9.13 23.90 5.49
C ASP A 36 -7.63 23.83 5.19
N ILE A 37 -6.84 23.25 6.11
CA ILE A 37 -5.39 23.08 5.93
C ILE A 37 -5.10 22.24 4.69
N MET A 38 -5.77 21.10 4.56
CA MET A 38 -5.59 20.21 3.41
C MET A 38 -6.03 20.87 2.09
N THR A 39 -7.12 21.65 2.11
CA THR A 39 -7.63 22.36 0.92
C THR A 39 -6.67 23.47 0.50
N HIS A 40 -6.16 24.27 1.45
CA HIS A 40 -5.16 25.29 1.19
C HIS A 40 -3.86 24.69 0.67
N ALA A 41 -3.38 23.59 1.26
CA ALA A 41 -2.19 22.88 0.79
C ALA A 41 -2.37 22.39 -0.65
N SER A 42 -3.52 21.79 -0.98
CA SER A 42 -3.84 21.30 -2.33
C SER A 42 -3.88 22.43 -3.36
N ARG A 43 -4.49 23.57 -3.02
CA ARG A 43 -4.51 24.78 -3.87
C ARG A 43 -3.11 25.34 -4.08
N ASN A 44 -2.30 25.39 -3.04
CA ASN A 44 -0.93 25.90 -3.12
C ASN A 44 -0.04 25.03 -4.01
N LEU A 45 -0.23 23.71 -4.03
CA LEU A 45 0.45 22.82 -4.99
C LEU A 45 0.08 23.17 -6.44
N GLY A 46 -1.18 23.44 -6.73
CA GLY A 46 -1.62 23.90 -8.06
C GLY A 46 -1.03 25.26 -8.45
N LEU A 47 -1.00 26.21 -7.51
CA LEU A 47 -0.38 27.53 -7.73
C LEU A 47 1.14 27.43 -7.95
N LEU A 48 1.81 26.48 -7.29
CA LEU A 48 3.24 26.24 -7.48
C LEU A 48 3.53 25.86 -8.94
N VAL A 49 2.72 24.99 -9.55
CA VAL A 49 2.84 24.65 -10.98
C VAL A 49 2.60 25.87 -11.87
N ALA A 50 1.62 26.72 -11.53
CA ALA A 50 1.36 27.94 -12.28
C ALA A 50 2.56 28.91 -12.25
N ILE A 51 3.25 29.01 -11.11
CA ILE A 51 4.48 29.83 -10.97
C ILE A 51 5.63 29.23 -11.79
N GLU A 52 5.83 27.91 -11.72
CA GLU A 52 6.87 27.21 -12.50
C GLU A 52 6.68 27.40 -14.01
N LYS A 53 5.42 27.33 -14.51
CA LYS A 53 5.08 27.56 -15.92
C LYS A 53 5.32 29.00 -16.39
N MET A 54 5.39 29.97 -15.47
CA MET A 54 5.68 31.38 -15.79
C MET A 54 7.20 31.66 -15.89
N GLU A 55 8.04 30.62 -16.03
CA GLU A 55 9.51 30.68 -16.12
C GLU A 55 10.22 31.29 -14.89
N LEU A 56 9.54 31.34 -13.74
CA LEU A 56 10.09 31.90 -12.50
C LEU A 56 10.92 30.90 -11.68
N ALA A 57 10.89 29.61 -12.03
CA ALA A 57 11.55 28.54 -11.29
C ALA A 57 12.54 27.78 -12.19
N PRO A 58 13.77 27.48 -11.72
CA PRO A 58 14.68 26.59 -12.42
C PRO A 58 14.07 25.19 -12.60
N GLU A 59 14.40 24.51 -13.69
CA GLU A 59 14.04 23.09 -13.86
C GLU A 59 14.58 22.27 -12.67
N PRO A 60 13.76 21.43 -12.01
CA PRO A 60 14.22 20.59 -10.92
C PRO A 60 15.30 19.62 -11.43
N SER A 61 16.54 19.85 -11.00
CA SER A 61 17.70 19.04 -11.39
C SER A 61 17.50 17.57 -11.03
N GLY A 62 17.72 16.67 -11.99
CA GLY A 62 17.74 15.21 -11.76
C GLY A 62 16.39 14.49 -11.92
N CYS A 63 15.32 15.17 -12.35
CA CYS A 63 14.04 14.54 -12.68
C CYS A 63 13.81 14.53 -14.20
N SER A 64 13.36 13.40 -14.76
CA SER A 64 13.02 13.34 -16.19
C SER A 64 11.79 14.22 -16.50
N ALA A 65 11.75 14.85 -17.68
CA ALA A 65 10.64 15.70 -18.12
C ALA A 65 9.25 15.03 -17.94
N ASP A 66 9.13 13.74 -18.23
CA ASP A 66 7.88 12.99 -18.05
C ASP A 66 7.39 12.94 -16.60
N LEU A 67 8.31 12.86 -15.64
CA LEU A 67 7.98 12.84 -14.21
C LEU A 67 7.56 14.23 -13.72
N LEU A 68 8.19 15.28 -14.25
CA LEU A 68 7.80 16.66 -13.98
C LEU A 68 6.40 16.96 -14.54
N LEU A 69 6.10 16.50 -15.76
CA LEU A 69 4.77 16.63 -16.35
C LEU A 69 3.70 15.89 -15.56
N LYS A 70 3.98 14.65 -15.12
CA LYS A 70 3.06 13.88 -14.25
C LYS A 70 2.82 14.59 -12.93
N ARG A 71 3.87 15.09 -12.28
CA ARG A 71 3.78 15.87 -11.03
C ARG A 71 2.92 17.12 -11.24
N ALA A 72 3.21 17.90 -12.28
CA ALA A 72 2.47 19.11 -12.61
C ALA A 72 0.98 18.83 -12.80
N SER A 73 0.64 17.81 -13.60
CA SER A 73 -0.75 17.40 -13.84
C SER A 73 -1.47 17.00 -12.53
N VAL A 74 -0.80 16.27 -11.64
CA VAL A 74 -1.37 15.88 -10.34
C VAL A 74 -1.60 17.10 -9.45
N TYR A 75 -0.66 18.02 -9.37
CA TYR A 75 -0.78 19.22 -8.54
C TYR A 75 -1.87 20.18 -9.05
N GLU A 76 -1.99 20.33 -10.37
CA GLU A 76 -3.09 21.08 -10.97
C GLU A 76 -4.44 20.44 -10.64
N ALA A 77 -4.56 19.11 -10.74
CA ALA A 77 -5.77 18.38 -10.38
C ALA A 77 -6.09 18.47 -8.87
N LEU A 78 -5.07 18.52 -8.01
CA LEU A 78 -5.25 18.74 -6.58
C LEU A 78 -5.76 20.17 -6.29
N GLY A 79 -5.24 21.16 -7.00
CA GLY A 79 -5.59 22.57 -6.83
C GLY A 79 -6.89 23.00 -7.52
N ASP A 80 -7.49 22.16 -8.37
CA ASP A 80 -8.70 22.49 -9.14
C ASP A 80 -9.90 22.76 -8.22
N THR A 81 -10.35 24.02 -8.19
CA THR A 81 -11.48 24.48 -7.39
C THR A 81 -12.84 24.10 -7.96
N ASN A 82 -12.91 23.64 -9.21
CA ASN A 82 -14.17 23.23 -9.84
C ASN A 82 -14.64 21.85 -9.37
N VAL A 83 -13.75 21.06 -8.76
CA VAL A 83 -14.08 19.73 -8.26
C VAL A 83 -14.68 19.82 -6.86
N VAL A 84 -15.98 19.59 -6.76
CA VAL A 84 -16.68 19.51 -5.48
C VAL A 84 -16.57 18.08 -4.92
N VAL A 85 -15.86 17.93 -3.80
CA VAL A 85 -15.84 16.66 -3.04
C VAL A 85 -16.51 16.88 -1.70
N VAL A 86 -17.58 16.13 -1.46
CA VAL A 86 -18.33 16.20 -0.20
C VAL A 86 -17.76 15.19 0.79
N GLY A 87 -17.38 15.68 1.98
CA GLY A 87 -16.95 14.85 3.10
C GLY A 87 -15.43 14.63 3.19
N ARG A 88 -14.92 14.65 4.43
CA ARG A 88 -13.48 14.60 4.74
C ARG A 88 -12.79 13.35 4.21
N ILE A 89 -13.41 12.18 4.42
CA ILE A 89 -12.87 10.89 4.00
C ILE A 89 -12.78 10.79 2.48
N ALA A 90 -13.83 11.24 1.76
CA ALA A 90 -13.86 11.25 0.30
C ALA A 90 -12.78 12.17 -0.29
N HIS A 91 -12.58 13.35 0.32
CA HIS A 91 -11.54 14.30 -0.10
C HIS A 91 -10.14 13.70 0.10
N GLN A 92 -9.85 13.16 1.29
CA GLN A 92 -8.59 12.48 1.57
C GLN A 92 -8.32 11.30 0.62
N LYS A 93 -9.34 10.50 0.30
CA LYS A 93 -9.24 9.40 -0.67
C LYS A 93 -8.94 9.91 -2.09
N ARG A 94 -9.57 10.99 -2.52
CA ARG A 94 -9.28 11.62 -3.83
C ARG A 94 -7.83 12.09 -3.90
N ILE A 95 -7.36 12.78 -2.86
CA ILE A 95 -5.97 13.27 -2.80
C ILE A 95 -5.00 12.12 -2.96
N ARG A 96 -5.15 11.04 -2.16
CA ARG A 96 -4.27 9.87 -2.27
C ARG A 96 -4.32 9.22 -3.64
N LYS A 97 -5.50 9.09 -4.26
CA LYS A 97 -5.64 8.57 -5.63
C LYS A 97 -4.81 9.37 -6.63
N LEU A 98 -4.83 10.70 -6.54
CA LEU A 98 -4.03 11.59 -7.39
C LEU A 98 -2.53 11.46 -7.08
N LEU A 99 -2.16 11.57 -5.79
CA LEU A 99 -0.77 11.48 -5.33
C LEU A 99 -0.08 10.16 -5.72
N ARG A 100 -0.80 9.04 -5.73
CA ARG A 100 -0.26 7.75 -6.15
C ARG A 100 0.40 7.81 -7.54
N THR A 101 -0.12 8.67 -8.43
CA THR A 101 0.41 8.86 -9.79
C THR A 101 1.69 9.72 -9.81
N ALA A 102 1.84 10.61 -8.83
CA ALA A 102 3.00 11.49 -8.66
C ALA A 102 4.09 10.91 -7.74
N ALA A 103 3.89 9.72 -7.16
CA ALA A 103 4.81 9.05 -6.24
C ALA A 103 6.07 8.49 -6.94
N ALA A 104 6.78 9.37 -7.64
CA ALA A 104 8.02 9.11 -8.33
C ALA A 104 9.22 9.47 -7.44
N PRO A 105 10.38 8.80 -7.61
CA PRO A 105 11.54 9.14 -6.82
C PRO A 105 12.08 10.52 -7.17
N SER A 106 12.25 11.33 -6.12
CA SER A 106 12.88 12.63 -6.14
C SER A 106 13.36 12.94 -4.72
N THR A 107 14.36 13.82 -4.59
CA THR A 107 14.83 14.26 -3.27
C THR A 107 13.70 14.81 -2.40
N ILE A 108 12.79 15.60 -3.01
CA ILE A 108 11.64 16.20 -2.33
C ILE A 108 10.67 15.12 -1.82
N ASN A 109 10.29 14.19 -2.70
CA ASN A 109 9.29 13.17 -2.36
C ASN A 109 9.81 12.22 -1.27
N MET A 110 11.09 11.86 -1.33
CA MET A 110 11.75 11.05 -0.30
C MET A 110 11.80 11.80 1.04
N ALA A 111 12.20 13.08 1.04
CA ALA A 111 12.26 13.89 2.26
C ALA A 111 10.88 14.04 2.93
N VAL A 112 9.83 14.30 2.14
CA VAL A 112 8.44 14.37 2.63
C VAL A 112 8.01 13.03 3.24
N TRP A 113 8.31 11.92 2.56
CA TRP A 113 7.94 10.59 3.06
C TRP A 113 8.64 10.29 4.40
N ILE A 114 9.93 10.61 4.51
CA ILE A 114 10.72 10.38 5.73
C ILE A 114 10.21 11.22 6.91
N GLU A 115 9.86 12.48 6.68
CA GLU A 115 9.26 13.32 7.71
C GLU A 115 7.91 12.77 8.17
N CYS A 116 7.05 12.37 7.22
CA CYS A 116 5.76 11.75 7.55
C CYS A 116 5.94 10.41 8.28
N PHE A 117 6.96 9.62 7.92
CA PHE A 117 7.29 8.36 8.56
C PHE A 117 7.71 8.61 10.02
N SER A 118 8.55 9.61 10.29
CA SER A 118 8.94 9.95 11.66
C SER A 118 7.74 10.38 12.51
N ARG A 119 6.84 11.21 11.96
CA ARG A 119 5.59 11.59 12.64
C ARG A 119 4.70 10.39 12.94
N TRP A 120 4.57 9.50 11.96
CA TRP A 120 3.78 8.27 12.08
C TRP A 120 4.38 7.30 13.11
N GLU A 121 5.70 7.12 13.12
CA GLU A 121 6.42 6.26 14.06
C GLU A 121 6.22 6.74 15.50
N ASN A 122 6.40 8.04 15.75
CA ASN A 122 6.17 8.66 17.06
C ASN A 122 4.73 8.44 17.56
N ARG A 123 3.74 8.51 16.66
CA ARG A 123 2.32 8.23 17.00
C ARG A 123 2.07 6.75 17.21
N THR A 124 2.66 5.90 16.38
CA THR A 124 2.54 4.44 16.47
C THR A 124 3.14 3.92 17.78
N ALA A 125 4.21 4.53 18.28
CA ALA A 125 4.81 4.22 19.57
C ALA A 125 3.87 4.53 20.76
N ARG A 126 2.89 5.41 20.58
CA ARG A 126 1.92 5.82 21.59
C ARG A 126 0.50 5.39 21.23
N LEU A 127 0.36 4.43 20.32
CA LEU A 127 -0.94 4.09 19.71
C LEU A 127 -1.96 3.63 20.76
N GLU A 128 -1.55 2.85 21.75
CA GLU A 128 -2.40 2.42 22.87
C GLU A 128 -3.02 3.64 23.61
N GLN A 129 -2.20 4.64 23.95
CA GLN A 129 -2.68 5.88 24.59
C GLN A 129 -3.60 6.71 23.69
N ILE A 130 -3.35 6.68 22.37
CA ILE A 130 -4.15 7.42 21.39
C ILE A 130 -5.52 6.77 21.22
N VAL A 131 -5.57 5.44 21.17
CA VAL A 131 -6.82 4.68 21.03
C VAL A 131 -7.78 4.95 22.18
N ASP A 132 -7.26 5.08 23.40
CA ASP A 132 -8.08 5.31 24.59
C ASP A 132 -8.42 6.79 24.85
N GLY A 133 -7.79 7.73 24.14
CA GLY A 133 -7.82 9.15 24.48
C GLY A 133 -8.50 10.07 23.47
N SER A 134 -8.17 10.00 22.16
CA SER A 134 -8.57 11.02 21.19
C SER A 134 -8.88 10.45 19.80
N GLN A 135 -10.10 10.70 19.32
CA GLN A 135 -10.50 10.38 17.95
C GLN A 135 -9.66 11.13 16.91
N ASP A 136 -9.27 12.39 17.19
CA ASP A 136 -8.44 13.18 16.30
C ASP A 136 -7.04 12.55 16.16
N GLY A 137 -6.46 12.06 17.26
CA GLY A 137 -5.17 11.38 17.23
C GLY A 137 -5.20 10.10 16.38
N LEU A 138 -6.30 9.33 16.43
CA LEU A 138 -6.50 8.16 15.57
C LEU A 138 -6.66 8.53 14.09
N MET A 139 -7.39 9.60 13.80
CA MET A 139 -7.55 10.09 12.42
C MET A 139 -6.24 10.62 11.85
N GLU A 140 -5.44 11.34 12.64
CA GLU A 140 -4.10 11.79 12.24
C GLU A 140 -3.18 10.61 11.94
N TRP A 141 -3.16 9.61 12.82
CA TRP A 141 -2.40 8.39 12.60
C TRP A 141 -2.88 7.64 11.35
N GLN A 142 -4.18 7.52 11.14
CA GLN A 142 -4.74 6.88 9.95
C GLN A 142 -4.37 7.63 8.67
N ASN A 143 -4.49 8.96 8.63
CA ASN A 143 -4.12 9.75 7.46
C ASN A 143 -2.64 9.58 7.09
N LEU A 144 -1.74 9.61 8.09
CA LEU A 144 -0.33 9.35 7.88
C LEU A 144 -0.09 7.91 7.38
N THR A 145 -0.76 6.92 7.96
CA THR A 145 -0.67 5.51 7.55
C THR A 145 -1.02 5.34 6.07
N MET A 146 -2.15 5.93 5.65
CA MET A 146 -2.63 5.85 4.26
C MET A 146 -1.75 6.65 3.30
N PHE A 147 -1.25 7.81 3.72
CA PHE A 147 -0.31 8.62 2.95
C PHE A 147 1.00 7.87 2.72
N LEU A 148 1.60 7.29 3.76
CA LEU A 148 2.86 6.55 3.66
C LEU A 148 2.74 5.34 2.73
N ALA A 149 1.63 4.60 2.80
CA ALA A 149 1.34 3.51 1.88
C ALA A 149 1.22 3.98 0.43
N THR A 150 0.57 5.12 0.20
CA THR A 150 0.37 5.71 -1.15
C THR A 150 1.67 6.29 -1.73
N TRP A 151 2.45 6.98 -0.91
CA TRP A 151 3.58 7.80 -1.35
C TRP A 151 4.92 7.06 -1.28
N GLY A 152 4.98 5.91 -0.61
CA GLY A 152 6.21 5.13 -0.42
C GLY A 152 6.87 4.68 -1.72
N GLY A 153 6.13 4.64 -2.84
CA GLY A 153 6.71 4.37 -4.16
C GLY A 153 7.86 5.30 -4.53
N SER A 154 7.84 6.53 -4.01
CA SER A 154 8.88 7.54 -4.19
C SER A 154 10.23 7.14 -3.56
N CYS A 155 10.22 6.25 -2.58
CA CYS A 155 11.40 5.83 -1.83
C CYS A 155 12.08 4.57 -2.39
N VAL A 156 11.44 3.89 -3.36
CA VAL A 156 11.96 2.64 -3.94
C VAL A 156 12.87 2.94 -5.13
N CYS A 157 14.11 3.38 -4.90
CA CYS A 157 15.03 3.76 -5.97
C CYS A 157 16.51 3.59 -5.61
N ASN A 158 17.40 3.72 -6.60
CA ASN A 158 18.82 3.96 -6.33
C ASN A 158 19.02 5.42 -5.91
N GLU A 159 19.15 5.65 -4.60
CA GLU A 159 19.20 6.99 -3.98
C GLU A 159 20.40 7.82 -4.46
N ASN A 160 21.51 7.18 -4.84
CA ASN A 160 22.72 7.86 -5.33
C ASN A 160 22.49 8.64 -6.65
N ARG A 161 21.34 8.49 -7.28
CA ARG A 161 20.95 9.25 -8.48
C ARG A 161 20.37 10.64 -8.17
N TYR A 162 20.08 10.93 -6.91
CA TYR A 162 19.41 12.17 -6.49
C TYR A 162 20.31 12.96 -5.53
N PRO A 163 20.36 14.30 -5.65
CA PRO A 163 21.10 15.13 -4.71
C PRO A 163 20.51 15.00 -3.30
N ALA A 164 21.33 15.21 -2.27
CA ALA A 164 20.84 15.20 -0.89
C ALA A 164 19.93 16.42 -0.64
N PHE A 165 18.94 16.30 0.25
CA PHE A 165 18.01 17.41 0.51
C PHE A 165 18.72 18.66 1.04
N ARG A 166 19.80 18.49 1.83
CA ARG A 166 20.67 19.58 2.30
C ARG A 166 21.40 20.35 1.20
N GLU A 167 21.57 19.74 0.03
CA GLU A 167 22.16 20.40 -1.14
C GLU A 167 21.14 21.32 -1.81
N LEU A 168 19.86 20.98 -1.71
CA LEU A 168 18.75 21.80 -2.21
C LEU A 168 18.43 22.95 -1.26
N ILE A 169 18.36 22.68 0.05
CA ILE A 169 18.02 23.68 1.07
C ILE A 169 19.07 23.73 2.18
N GLN A 170 19.58 24.92 2.44
CA GLN A 170 20.51 25.21 3.53
C GLN A 170 19.77 26.09 4.56
N SER A 171 19.00 25.44 5.44
CA SER A 171 18.28 26.10 6.53
C SER A 171 18.36 25.22 7.78
N ASP A 172 18.63 25.84 8.92
CA ASP A 172 18.70 25.17 10.22
C ASP A 172 17.30 24.83 10.79
N ASP A 173 16.24 25.38 10.20
CA ASP A 173 14.84 25.14 10.62
C ASP A 173 14.24 23.84 10.06
N ILE A 174 14.98 23.14 9.18
CA ILE A 174 14.52 21.89 8.58
C ILE A 174 14.74 20.72 9.57
N PRO A 175 13.73 19.85 9.78
CA PRO A 175 13.90 18.63 10.56
C PRO A 175 15.12 17.81 10.12
N LYS A 176 16.01 17.48 11.07
CA LYS A 176 17.31 16.83 10.78
C LYS A 176 17.17 15.52 10.00
N GLN A 177 16.07 14.79 10.20
CA GLN A 177 15.75 13.54 9.53
C GLN A 177 15.57 13.72 8.02
N MET A 178 15.13 14.90 7.56
CA MET A 178 15.00 15.22 6.14
C MET A 178 16.35 15.55 5.49
N LEU A 179 17.30 16.06 6.26
CA LEU A 179 18.63 16.48 5.77
C LEU A 179 19.55 15.29 5.49
N TRP A 180 19.40 14.21 6.25
CA TRP A 180 20.24 13.01 6.18
C TRP A 180 19.39 11.75 6.36
N PRO A 181 18.49 11.42 5.42
CA PRO A 181 17.68 10.23 5.58
C PRO A 181 18.60 9.00 5.62
N PRO A 182 18.47 8.11 6.63
CA PRO A 182 18.88 6.72 6.47
C PRO A 182 18.24 6.21 5.18
N SER A 183 18.89 5.31 4.45
CA SER A 183 18.42 4.87 3.13
C SER A 183 16.89 4.76 3.08
N ALA A 184 16.25 5.57 2.24
CA ALA A 184 14.80 5.68 2.13
C ALA A 184 14.16 4.30 1.90
N ASN A 185 14.84 3.43 1.15
CA ASN A 185 14.45 2.03 0.98
C ASN A 185 14.39 1.28 2.32
N LYS A 186 15.39 1.41 3.19
CA LYS A 186 15.41 0.77 4.51
C LYS A 186 14.25 1.24 5.38
N LYS A 187 13.94 2.54 5.35
CA LYS A 187 12.80 3.10 6.09
C LYS A 187 11.46 2.60 5.55
N VAL A 188 11.32 2.40 4.25
CA VAL A 188 10.14 1.71 3.68
C VAL A 188 10.04 0.27 4.18
N GLU A 189 11.15 -0.47 4.27
CA GLU A 189 11.15 -1.82 4.81
C GLU A 189 10.75 -1.87 6.29
N GLU A 190 11.23 -0.91 7.10
CA GLU A 190 10.82 -0.73 8.50
C GLU A 190 9.32 -0.42 8.61
N PHE A 191 8.81 0.49 7.76
CA PHE A 191 7.38 0.79 7.67
C PHE A 191 6.55 -0.46 7.36
N ILE A 192 6.91 -1.22 6.32
CA ILE A 192 6.18 -2.43 5.94
C ILE A 192 6.25 -3.50 7.03
N LEU A 193 7.40 -3.67 7.70
CA LEU A 193 7.53 -4.56 8.84
C LEU A 193 6.51 -4.19 9.94
N ARG A 194 6.50 -2.91 10.34
CA ARG A 194 5.63 -2.42 11.40
C ARG A 194 4.14 -2.51 11.03
N MET A 195 3.80 -2.28 9.76
CA MET A 195 2.43 -2.46 9.26
C MET A 195 1.99 -3.93 9.33
N VAL A 196 2.85 -4.88 8.98
CA VAL A 196 2.53 -6.31 9.10
C VAL A 196 2.33 -6.72 10.57
N GLU A 197 3.09 -6.16 11.50
CA GLU A 197 2.86 -6.36 12.94
C GLU A 197 1.51 -5.82 13.38
N LEU A 198 1.14 -4.62 12.94
CA LEU A 198 -0.11 -3.96 13.30
C LEU A 198 -1.37 -4.64 12.75
N LEU A 199 -1.26 -5.48 11.71
CA LEU A 199 -2.37 -6.36 11.29
C LEU A 199 -2.83 -7.31 12.41
N ARG A 200 -1.98 -7.55 13.42
CA ARG A 200 -2.28 -8.36 14.59
C ARG A 200 -2.72 -7.54 15.81
N SER A 201 -2.86 -6.22 15.69
CA SER A 201 -3.32 -5.36 16.80
C SER A 201 -4.65 -5.85 17.37
N GLU A 202 -4.88 -5.74 18.68
CA GLU A 202 -6.17 -6.09 19.30
C GLU A 202 -7.27 -5.04 19.00
N HIS A 203 -6.87 -3.81 18.68
CA HIS A 203 -7.79 -2.73 18.33
C HIS A 203 -8.27 -2.87 16.88
N LEU A 204 -9.58 -3.09 16.70
CA LEU A 204 -10.22 -3.31 15.40
C LEU A 204 -9.95 -2.16 14.42
N PHE A 205 -10.05 -0.91 14.88
CA PHE A 205 -9.80 0.26 14.04
C PHE A 205 -8.39 0.24 13.43
N CYS A 206 -7.37 -0.06 14.25
CA CYS A 206 -5.98 -0.12 13.80
C CYS A 206 -5.78 -1.24 12.77
N ARG A 207 -6.33 -2.44 13.03
CA ARG A 207 -6.27 -3.56 12.07
C ARG A 207 -6.90 -3.20 10.73
N GLU A 208 -8.10 -2.62 10.74
CA GLU A 208 -8.84 -2.26 9.53
C GLU A 208 -8.13 -1.14 8.76
N ALA A 209 -7.65 -0.10 9.44
CA ALA A 209 -6.89 0.98 8.82
C ALA A 209 -5.59 0.47 8.15
N VAL A 210 -4.87 -0.46 8.80
CA VAL A 210 -3.65 -1.05 8.26
C VAL A 210 -3.96 -1.97 7.07
N LYS A 211 -5.01 -2.78 7.17
CA LYS A 211 -5.48 -3.63 6.08
C LYS A 211 -5.87 -2.80 4.86
N ASP A 212 -6.61 -1.70 5.06
CA ASP A 212 -6.99 -0.79 3.97
C ASP A 212 -5.76 -0.08 3.37
N ALA A 213 -4.82 0.35 4.20
CA ALA A 213 -3.57 0.95 3.73
C ALA A 213 -2.77 -0.02 2.85
N LEU A 214 -2.58 -1.27 3.30
CA LEU A 214 -1.80 -2.27 2.58
C LEU A 214 -2.54 -2.83 1.35
N GLY A 215 -3.85 -3.07 1.46
CA GLY A 215 -4.66 -3.69 0.42
C GLY A 215 -5.18 -2.71 -0.63
N GLN A 216 -5.56 -1.49 -0.24
CA GLN A 216 -6.31 -0.56 -1.09
C GLN A 216 -5.53 0.70 -1.48
N GLU A 217 -4.56 1.14 -0.68
CA GLU A 217 -3.79 2.37 -0.97
C GLU A 217 -2.34 2.10 -1.39
N LEU A 218 -1.75 0.98 -0.96
CA LEU A 218 -0.32 0.70 -1.12
C LEU A 218 0.13 0.86 -2.57
N HIS A 219 1.19 1.64 -2.76
CA HIS A 219 1.77 1.89 -4.07
C HIS A 219 2.35 0.59 -4.67
N PRO A 220 2.12 0.28 -5.96
CA PRO A 220 2.54 -1.00 -6.55
C PRO A 220 4.04 -1.33 -6.44
N ARG A 221 4.89 -0.30 -6.47
CA ARG A 221 6.35 -0.43 -6.18
C ARG A 221 6.69 -1.09 -4.84
N LEU A 222 5.76 -1.13 -3.87
CA LEU A 222 5.96 -1.72 -2.55
C LEU A 222 5.40 -3.15 -2.45
N TYR A 223 4.66 -3.64 -3.45
CA TYR A 223 4.07 -4.99 -3.44
C TYR A 223 5.12 -6.06 -3.21
N SER A 224 6.28 -5.96 -3.86
CA SER A 224 7.36 -6.94 -3.67
C SER A 224 7.86 -6.99 -2.23
N ILE A 225 7.99 -5.84 -1.56
CA ILE A 225 8.51 -5.77 -0.19
C ILE A 225 7.50 -6.41 0.76
N LEU A 226 6.21 -6.05 0.64
CA LEU A 226 5.13 -6.60 1.46
C LEU A 226 4.97 -8.12 1.25
N MET A 227 4.86 -8.56 0.00
CA MET A 227 4.70 -9.98 -0.34
C MET A 227 5.91 -10.79 0.12
N ASN A 228 7.14 -10.24 0.05
CA ASN A 228 8.32 -10.89 0.60
C ASN A 228 8.26 -11.02 2.13
N ARG A 229 7.74 -10.01 2.85
CA ARG A 229 7.51 -10.14 4.30
C ARG A 229 6.50 -11.23 4.62
N PHE A 230 5.40 -11.34 3.88
CA PHE A 230 4.46 -12.45 4.05
C PHE A 230 5.08 -13.81 3.71
N LEU A 231 5.88 -13.88 2.65
CA LEU A 231 6.55 -15.12 2.24
C LEU A 231 7.51 -15.60 3.32
N THR A 232 8.40 -14.72 3.82
CA THR A 232 9.35 -15.08 4.87
C THR A 232 8.63 -15.49 6.16
N ASN A 233 7.55 -14.81 6.54
CA ASN A 233 6.77 -15.16 7.72
C ASN A 233 6.07 -16.53 7.57
N ALA A 234 5.44 -16.78 6.42
CA ALA A 234 4.80 -18.06 6.14
C ALA A 234 5.83 -19.20 6.10
N LYS A 235 6.98 -18.98 5.45
CA LYS A 235 8.05 -19.96 5.38
C LYS A 235 8.63 -20.29 6.76
N ASP A 236 8.93 -19.29 7.59
CA ASP A 236 9.43 -19.52 8.95
C ASP A 236 8.44 -20.34 9.79
N LYS A 237 7.14 -20.10 9.64
CA LYS A 237 6.10 -20.88 10.32
C LYS A 237 5.98 -22.31 9.81
N VAL A 238 6.17 -22.54 8.52
CA VAL A 238 6.24 -23.88 7.93
C VAL A 238 7.47 -24.61 8.48
N ASP A 239 8.64 -23.99 8.39
CA ASP A 239 9.92 -24.59 8.78
C ASP A 239 9.96 -24.94 10.29
N ARG A 240 9.24 -24.19 11.13
CA ARG A 240 9.15 -24.42 12.58
C ARG A 240 7.94 -25.25 13.02
N GLU A 241 7.12 -25.73 12.09
CA GLU A 241 5.86 -26.43 12.40
C GLU A 241 4.99 -25.64 13.40
N TYR A 242 4.83 -24.33 13.15
CA TYR A 242 4.16 -23.42 14.08
C TYR A 242 2.74 -23.92 14.40
N PRO A 243 2.34 -24.04 15.68
CA PRO A 243 1.09 -24.68 16.06
C PRO A 243 -0.12 -23.92 15.55
N TRP A 244 -1.17 -24.66 15.18
CA TRP A 244 -2.46 -24.07 14.86
C TRP A 244 -3.08 -23.44 16.11
N GLY A 245 -3.46 -22.17 16.00
CA GLY A 245 -4.04 -21.39 17.10
C GLY A 245 -4.41 -19.98 16.67
N PRO A 246 -4.99 -19.17 17.57
CA PRO A 246 -5.50 -17.83 17.24
C PRO A 246 -4.49 -16.93 16.53
N ASP A 247 -3.23 -16.93 16.99
CA ASP A 247 -2.15 -16.12 16.42
C ASP A 247 -1.85 -16.47 14.95
N LEU A 248 -1.77 -17.77 14.65
CA LEU A 248 -1.56 -18.26 13.29
C LEU A 248 -2.78 -17.95 12.42
N CYS A 249 -3.98 -18.23 12.93
CA CYS A 249 -5.24 -18.00 12.21
C CYS A 249 -5.40 -16.53 11.83
N GLN A 250 -5.20 -15.62 12.79
CA GLN A 250 -5.26 -14.19 12.55
C GLN A 250 -4.20 -13.75 11.53
N CYS A 251 -2.96 -14.22 11.67
CA CYS A 251 -1.90 -13.86 10.72
C CYS A 251 -2.21 -14.33 9.30
N LEU A 252 -2.66 -15.58 9.13
CA LEU A 252 -3.01 -16.13 7.82
C LEU A 252 -4.20 -15.39 7.22
N GLU A 253 -5.25 -15.18 8.01
CA GLU A 253 -6.44 -14.48 7.56
C GLU A 253 -6.15 -13.08 7.05
N GLN A 254 -5.35 -12.31 7.80
CA GLN A 254 -4.98 -10.95 7.42
C GLN A 254 -4.10 -10.93 6.18
N ALA A 255 -3.10 -11.81 6.09
CA ALA A 255 -2.24 -11.91 4.91
C ALA A 255 -3.05 -12.26 3.64
N VAL A 256 -3.91 -13.28 3.71
CA VAL A 256 -4.79 -13.68 2.60
C VAL A 256 -5.74 -12.56 2.20
N THR A 257 -6.31 -11.84 3.17
CA THR A 257 -7.23 -10.74 2.88
C THR A 257 -6.50 -9.58 2.20
N VAL A 258 -5.32 -9.19 2.68
CA VAL A 258 -4.51 -8.12 2.06
C VAL A 258 -4.08 -8.51 0.64
N LEU A 259 -3.59 -9.74 0.44
CA LEU A 259 -3.20 -10.23 -0.89
C LEU A 259 -4.38 -10.24 -1.87
N LYS A 260 -5.58 -10.63 -1.41
CA LYS A 260 -6.81 -10.59 -2.23
C LYS A 260 -7.08 -9.17 -2.73
N LEU A 261 -7.06 -8.18 -1.83
CA LEU A 261 -7.31 -6.77 -2.17
C LEU A 261 -6.24 -6.23 -3.15
N ILE A 262 -4.98 -6.65 -3.00
CA ILE A 262 -3.92 -6.28 -3.94
C ILE A 262 -4.18 -6.88 -5.33
N PHE A 263 -4.49 -8.18 -5.42
CA PHE A 263 -4.75 -8.83 -6.71
C PHE A 263 -5.99 -8.25 -7.40
N GLU A 264 -7.04 -7.90 -6.65
CA GLU A 264 -8.23 -7.20 -7.20
C GLU A 264 -7.86 -5.88 -7.88
N ARG A 265 -6.83 -5.19 -7.38
CA ARG A 265 -6.39 -3.85 -7.82
C ARG A 265 -5.43 -3.83 -8.99
N ILE A 266 -4.83 -4.96 -9.37
CA ILE A 266 -3.87 -5.00 -10.48
C ILE A 266 -4.64 -4.83 -11.78
N GLU A 267 -4.27 -3.82 -12.56
CA GLU A 267 -4.92 -3.50 -13.83
C GLU A 267 -3.92 -3.50 -15.01
N SER A 268 -2.61 -3.46 -14.73
CA SER A 268 -1.59 -3.34 -15.77
C SER A 268 -0.25 -3.99 -15.39
N GLU A 269 0.60 -4.21 -16.40
CA GLU A 269 2.00 -4.60 -16.19
C GLU A 269 2.80 -3.57 -15.38
N THR A 270 2.39 -2.30 -15.40
CA THR A 270 3.08 -1.26 -14.63
C THR A 270 2.91 -1.45 -13.11
N ASP A 271 1.80 -2.06 -12.68
CA ASP A 271 1.56 -2.40 -11.28
C ASP A 271 2.44 -3.56 -10.80
N THR A 272 2.82 -4.45 -11.72
CA THR A 272 3.55 -5.69 -11.40
C THR A 272 5.03 -5.63 -11.73
N SER A 273 5.49 -4.63 -12.48
CA SER A 273 6.87 -4.49 -12.96
C SER A 273 7.94 -4.44 -11.86
N ASN A 274 7.57 -4.09 -10.63
CA ASN A 274 8.47 -4.04 -9.47
C ASN A 274 8.41 -5.30 -8.60
N ILE A 275 7.55 -6.27 -8.91
CA ILE A 275 7.42 -7.52 -8.16
C ILE A 275 8.59 -8.44 -8.54
N LYS A 276 9.46 -8.70 -7.56
CA LYS A 276 10.61 -9.62 -7.70
C LYS A 276 10.51 -10.85 -6.83
N VAL A 277 9.58 -10.85 -5.88
CA VAL A 277 9.33 -11.97 -4.98
C VAL A 277 8.50 -13.05 -5.68
N SER A 278 8.81 -14.32 -5.36
CA SER A 278 8.04 -15.45 -5.87
C SER A 278 6.64 -15.50 -5.26
N ILE A 279 5.65 -15.09 -6.05
CA ILE A 279 4.23 -15.20 -5.68
C ILE A 279 3.84 -16.67 -5.56
N SER A 280 4.31 -17.52 -6.47
CA SER A 280 3.99 -18.94 -6.43
C SER A 280 4.54 -19.62 -5.18
N ALA A 281 5.72 -19.25 -4.69
CA ALA A 281 6.24 -19.73 -3.41
C ALA A 281 5.41 -19.22 -2.22
N LEU A 282 4.98 -17.95 -2.24
CA LEU A 282 4.13 -17.38 -1.20
C LEU A 282 2.81 -18.16 -1.08
N VAL A 283 2.13 -18.37 -2.21
CA VAL A 283 0.87 -19.11 -2.27
C VAL A 283 1.05 -20.56 -1.79
N ARG A 284 2.15 -21.23 -2.16
CA ARG A 284 2.46 -22.59 -1.69
C ARG A 284 2.66 -22.67 -0.17
N ASN A 285 3.39 -21.72 0.43
CA ASN A 285 3.61 -21.71 1.89
C ASN A 285 2.30 -21.44 2.64
N LEU A 286 1.46 -20.52 2.15
CA LEU A 286 0.14 -20.27 2.72
C LEU A 286 -0.77 -21.50 2.59
N LEU A 287 -0.75 -22.18 1.43
CA LEU A 287 -1.48 -23.42 1.20
C LEU A 287 -1.06 -24.51 2.19
N GLN A 288 0.26 -24.70 2.38
CA GLN A 288 0.80 -25.71 3.28
C GLN A 288 0.35 -25.50 4.73
N LEU A 289 0.38 -24.24 5.21
CA LEU A 289 -0.11 -23.91 6.56
C LEU A 289 -1.61 -24.18 6.71
N LEU A 290 -2.43 -23.89 5.68
CA LEU A 290 -3.87 -24.16 5.70
C LEU A 290 -4.22 -25.64 5.55
N HIS A 291 -3.38 -26.40 4.87
CA HIS A 291 -3.55 -27.84 4.71
C HIS A 291 -3.26 -28.59 6.01
N ALA A 292 -2.29 -28.11 6.82
CA ALA A 292 -2.01 -28.65 8.15
C ALA A 292 -3.08 -28.29 9.21
N ALA A 293 -4.02 -27.39 8.89
CA ALA A 293 -5.05 -26.95 9.81
C ALA A 293 -6.09 -28.06 10.10
N PRO A 294 -6.66 -28.12 11.32
CA PRO A 294 -7.71 -29.10 11.64
C PRO A 294 -8.89 -29.02 10.65
N LYS A 295 -9.44 -30.17 10.26
CA LYS A 295 -10.50 -30.24 9.23
C LYS A 295 -11.80 -29.59 9.73
N GLU A 296 -12.19 -29.89 10.97
CA GLU A 296 -13.44 -29.42 11.60
C GLU A 296 -13.37 -28.00 12.19
N ASP A 297 -12.22 -27.32 12.08
CA ASP A 297 -12.06 -25.98 12.65
C ASP A 297 -12.76 -24.91 11.78
N SER A 298 -13.76 -24.24 12.35
CA SER A 298 -14.56 -23.22 11.64
C SER A 298 -13.74 -22.01 11.19
N TRP A 299 -12.69 -21.62 11.93
CA TRP A 299 -11.80 -20.52 11.53
C TRP A 299 -10.93 -20.95 10.34
N ALA A 300 -10.38 -22.16 10.37
CA ALA A 300 -9.66 -22.75 9.25
C ALA A 300 -10.53 -22.74 7.98
N MET A 301 -11.78 -23.18 8.07
CA MET A 301 -12.69 -23.18 6.92
C MET A 301 -12.93 -21.76 6.37
N ARG A 302 -13.15 -20.78 7.26
CA ARG A 302 -13.29 -19.37 6.87
C ARG A 302 -12.05 -18.84 6.14
N ILE A 303 -10.84 -19.23 6.58
CA ILE A 303 -9.60 -18.81 5.90
C ILE A 303 -9.45 -19.55 4.56
N ARG A 304 -9.79 -20.85 4.48
CA ARG A 304 -9.79 -21.62 3.21
C ARG A 304 -10.69 -20.96 2.16
N VAL A 305 -11.90 -20.53 2.52
CA VAL A 305 -12.80 -19.80 1.60
C VAL A 305 -12.15 -18.50 1.11
N LYS A 306 -11.59 -17.70 2.02
CA LYS A 306 -10.88 -16.46 1.66
C LYS A 306 -9.66 -16.73 0.77
N PHE A 307 -8.94 -17.81 1.03
CA PHE A 307 -7.78 -18.22 0.25
C PHE A 307 -8.20 -18.63 -1.17
N CYS A 308 -9.29 -19.38 -1.32
CA CYS A 308 -9.87 -19.69 -2.63
C CYS A 308 -10.19 -18.41 -3.41
N GLN A 309 -10.88 -17.45 -2.77
CA GLN A 309 -11.20 -16.15 -3.38
C GLN A 309 -9.94 -15.34 -3.75
N MET A 310 -8.91 -15.35 -2.90
CA MET A 310 -7.63 -14.71 -3.19
C MET A 310 -6.97 -15.36 -4.41
N THR A 311 -6.93 -16.70 -4.49
CA THR A 311 -6.34 -17.41 -5.63
C THR A 311 -7.13 -17.21 -6.92
N TYR A 312 -8.46 -17.08 -6.85
CA TYR A 312 -9.27 -16.68 -8.00
C TYR A 312 -8.80 -15.33 -8.56
N ASN A 313 -8.71 -14.30 -7.69
CA ASN A 313 -8.22 -12.99 -8.09
C ASN A 313 -6.77 -13.03 -8.60
N LEU A 314 -5.92 -13.87 -8.02
CA LEU A 314 -4.55 -14.08 -8.51
C LEU A 314 -4.55 -14.58 -9.97
N PHE A 315 -5.34 -15.60 -10.28
CA PHE A 315 -5.35 -16.19 -11.62
C PHE A 315 -6.06 -15.32 -12.66
N GLU A 316 -7.02 -14.49 -12.26
CA GLU A 316 -7.58 -13.44 -13.13
C GLU A 316 -6.51 -12.42 -13.57
N LYS A 317 -5.42 -12.29 -12.81
CA LYS A 317 -4.30 -11.38 -13.10
C LYS A 317 -3.04 -12.09 -13.57
N ARG A 318 -3.11 -13.39 -13.90
CA ARG A 318 -1.93 -14.20 -14.26
C ARG A 318 -1.14 -13.63 -15.44
N ASP A 319 -1.80 -12.97 -16.38
CA ASP A 319 -1.14 -12.44 -17.57
C ASP A 319 -0.22 -11.25 -17.22
N TYR A 320 -0.50 -10.56 -16.12
CA TYR A 320 0.35 -9.51 -15.56
C TYR A 320 1.37 -10.03 -14.54
N LEU A 321 1.25 -11.29 -14.10
CA LEU A 321 2.01 -11.86 -12.99
C LEU A 321 2.86 -13.03 -13.49
N ALA A 322 4.18 -12.88 -13.39
CA ALA A 322 5.11 -13.95 -13.77
C ALA A 322 5.13 -15.10 -12.74
N LEU A 323 4.12 -15.99 -12.79
CA LEU A 323 3.96 -17.11 -11.84
C LEU A 323 4.92 -18.26 -12.14
N GLU A 324 5.82 -18.57 -11.21
CA GLU A 324 6.78 -19.66 -11.41
C GLU A 324 6.12 -21.02 -11.23
N LYS A 325 6.29 -21.89 -12.25
CA LYS A 325 5.68 -23.23 -12.31
C LYS A 325 4.15 -23.16 -12.15
N GLU A 326 3.49 -22.28 -12.91
CA GLU A 326 2.04 -22.03 -12.81
C GLU A 326 1.21 -23.32 -12.89
N LEU A 327 1.46 -24.19 -13.87
CA LEU A 327 0.68 -25.44 -14.05
C LEU A 327 0.78 -26.34 -12.80
N LEU A 328 1.96 -26.43 -12.19
CA LEU A 328 2.15 -27.20 -10.96
C LEU A 328 1.40 -26.55 -9.79
N LEU A 329 1.47 -25.23 -9.65
CA LEU A 329 0.74 -24.49 -8.62
C LEU A 329 -0.77 -24.72 -8.75
N ARG A 330 -1.31 -24.64 -9.97
CA ARG A 330 -2.73 -24.89 -10.24
C ARG A 330 -3.15 -26.30 -9.85
N GLY A 331 -2.33 -27.31 -10.16
CA GLY A 331 -2.59 -28.69 -9.77
C GLY A 331 -2.70 -28.86 -8.25
N GLN A 332 -1.72 -28.32 -7.51
CA GLN A 332 -1.71 -28.37 -6.04
C GLN A 332 -2.92 -27.66 -5.41
N LEU A 333 -3.29 -26.50 -5.96
CA LEU A 333 -4.46 -25.76 -5.49
C LEU A 333 -5.76 -26.52 -5.78
N LEU A 334 -5.91 -27.09 -6.97
CA LEU A 334 -7.09 -27.85 -7.36
C LEU A 334 -7.29 -29.07 -6.46
N GLU A 335 -6.22 -29.81 -6.18
CA GLU A 335 -6.25 -30.99 -5.28
C GLU A 335 -6.69 -30.59 -3.87
N ALA A 336 -6.08 -29.54 -3.31
CA ALA A 336 -6.45 -29.05 -1.98
C ALA A 336 -7.90 -28.53 -1.92
N PHE A 337 -8.35 -27.81 -2.95
CA PHE A 337 -9.72 -27.28 -3.00
C PHE A 337 -10.75 -28.41 -3.13
N ALA A 338 -10.45 -29.44 -3.92
CA ALA A 338 -11.29 -30.62 -4.02
C ALA A 338 -11.41 -31.34 -2.66
N GLU A 339 -10.29 -31.51 -1.93
CA GLU A 339 -10.32 -32.10 -0.60
C GLU A 339 -11.16 -31.26 0.38
N TRP A 340 -10.95 -29.95 0.43
CA TRP A 340 -11.70 -29.06 1.33
C TRP A 340 -13.20 -29.06 1.01
N ALA A 341 -13.59 -29.14 -0.27
CA ALA A 341 -14.99 -29.26 -0.67
C ALA A 341 -15.62 -30.60 -0.26
N MET A 342 -14.84 -31.68 -0.22
CA MET A 342 -15.34 -33.00 0.21
C MET A 342 -15.61 -33.08 1.71
N VAL A 343 -14.91 -32.29 2.54
CA VAL A 343 -15.18 -32.19 3.99
C VAL A 343 -16.57 -31.57 4.26
N GLU A 344 -17.11 -30.78 3.32
CA GLU A 344 -18.43 -30.15 3.42
C GLU A 344 -19.58 -30.93 2.75
N LEU A 345 -19.32 -32.07 2.11
CA LEU A 345 -20.41 -32.96 1.69
C LEU A 345 -20.82 -33.80 2.89
N PRO A 346 -21.93 -33.51 3.59
CA PRO A 346 -22.44 -34.46 4.57
C PRO A 346 -22.62 -35.80 3.87
N VAL A 347 -22.13 -36.87 4.49
CA VAL A 347 -22.26 -38.27 4.05
C VAL A 347 -23.73 -38.62 3.68
N CYS A 348 -24.69 -37.84 4.15
CA CYS A 348 -26.10 -37.88 3.79
C CYS A 348 -26.41 -37.66 2.29
N LEU A 349 -25.57 -36.95 1.53
CA LEU A 349 -25.78 -36.72 0.09
C LEU A 349 -25.19 -37.83 -0.79
N LEU A 350 -24.23 -38.61 -0.28
CA LEU A 350 -23.70 -39.78 -0.98
C LEU A 350 -24.64 -41.01 -0.88
N GLY A 351 -25.62 -40.97 0.03
CA GLY A 351 -26.64 -42.03 0.21
C GLY A 351 -27.89 -41.90 -0.66
N GLN A 352 -28.00 -40.87 -1.51
CA GLN A 352 -29.19 -40.62 -2.35
C GLN A 352 -28.97 -40.81 -3.85
N ILE A 353 -27.98 -41.61 -4.26
CA ILE A 353 -27.91 -42.09 -5.63
C ILE A 353 -28.83 -43.32 -5.72
N PRO A 354 -30.01 -43.26 -6.38
CA PRO A 354 -30.83 -44.44 -6.53
C PRO A 354 -30.07 -45.49 -7.37
N PRO A 355 -30.17 -46.78 -7.05
CA PRO A 355 -29.52 -47.80 -7.84
C PRO A 355 -30.04 -47.71 -9.28
N THR A 356 -29.12 -47.66 -10.24
CA THR A 356 -29.42 -47.75 -11.66
C THR A 356 -30.32 -48.96 -11.90
N ARG A 357 -31.56 -48.70 -12.34
CA ARG A 357 -32.47 -49.76 -12.78
C ARG A 357 -31.78 -50.52 -13.91
N ASN A 358 -31.40 -51.75 -13.63
CA ASN A 358 -31.06 -52.77 -14.63
C ASN A 358 -32.24 -52.88 -15.61
N ILE A 359 -32.09 -52.33 -16.81
CA ILE A 359 -32.94 -52.66 -17.95
C ILE A 359 -32.39 -53.98 -18.50
N ALA A 360 -32.79 -55.09 -17.88
CA ALA A 360 -32.63 -56.40 -18.48
C ALA A 360 -33.77 -56.62 -19.49
N HIS A 361 -33.38 -56.77 -20.75
CA HIS A 361 -34.18 -57.27 -21.85
C HIS A 361 -35.10 -58.43 -21.42
N LYS A 362 -36.41 -58.30 -21.67
CA LYS A 362 -37.28 -59.46 -21.85
C LYS A 362 -37.45 -59.72 -23.34
N ALA A 363 -36.77 -60.76 -23.80
CA ALA A 363 -37.14 -61.51 -24.99
C ALA A 363 -38.11 -62.61 -24.57
N LYS A 364 -39.38 -62.49 -24.98
CA LYS A 364 -40.27 -63.53 -25.54
C LYS A 364 -41.68 -63.00 -25.62
#